data_AF-A0A4R3KRB4-F1
#
_entry.id   AF-A0A4R3KRB4-F1
#
_cell.length_a   1.000
_cell.length_b   1.000
_cell.length_c   1.000
_cell.angle_alpha   90.00
_cell.angle_beta   90.00
_cell.angle_gamma   90.00
#
_symmetry.space_group_name_H-M   'P 1'
#
loop_
_entity.id
_entity.type
_entity.pdbx_description
1 polymer ?
#
loop_
_entity_poly.entity_id
_entity_poly.type
_entity_poly.pdbx_seq_one_letter_code
_entity_poly.pdbx_strand_id
1 'polypeptide(L)'
;MKVKKRPKDILGNILNQYGVEDKVLNRLTYKYVLHIDKLSEKYQYLEDGNLNELYVEECIQKAIEIFKFMEYSDNLLVVYEDLFGQENEKEKEFLESTLTDVIQYDTYKLKWKYPIYKDDLPIHQDDEVYTCIRHLYHVKEINIQKLFREIILSDIGGKMDFCSSVFIIDINSGYIFHLYDDRGLFLFAPKEEHLTDVWKKFHDSIFTLDSNFKIIVNSLYWLDKTKDDPNDLCLHGDITVTIGEEKLLYSCTVSAAALRMLKTLSEDHLPTKGEQMLPCCGFSMIPNGNLDEVDIIGCDNGVDWTVLHEDGMVKLITEKGNIVFIYYLQYKDEILRFADIVEDYYKKSLPKNISEDEFERNGYIAFWNEWHRRNGGSL
;
A
#
# COMPACT_ATOMS: atom_id res chain seq x y z
N MET A 1 14.41 12.94 37.87
CA MET A 1 14.88 11.89 36.93
C MET A 1 13.70 11.38 36.13
N LYS A 2 13.62 11.65 34.82
CA LYS A 2 12.66 10.92 33.97
C LYS A 2 13.20 9.48 33.86
N VAL A 3 12.41 8.50 34.27
CA VAL A 3 12.74 7.08 34.07
C VAL A 3 12.88 6.86 32.56
N LYS A 4 14.06 6.43 32.09
CA LYS A 4 14.23 6.04 30.68
C LYS A 4 13.32 4.82 30.44
N LYS A 5 12.40 4.93 29.46
CA LYS A 5 11.54 3.82 29.05
C LYS A 5 12.41 2.69 28.50
N ARG A 6 12.09 1.43 28.82
CA ARG A 6 12.85 0.28 28.28
C ARG A 6 12.56 0.12 26.79
N PRO A 7 13.49 -0.41 25.98
CA PRO A 7 13.29 -0.65 24.55
C PRO A 7 12.01 -1.43 24.23
N LYS A 8 11.64 -2.45 25.03
CA LYS A 8 10.36 -3.15 24.87
C LYS A 8 9.15 -2.23 25.01
N ASP A 9 9.17 -1.35 26.02
CA ASP A 9 8.08 -0.40 26.26
C ASP A 9 8.04 0.66 25.14
N ILE A 10 9.19 1.00 24.54
CA ILE A 10 9.28 1.89 23.37
C ILE A 10 8.64 1.23 22.15
N LEU A 11 9.04 0.00 21.82
CA LEU A 11 8.47 -0.75 20.69
C LEU A 11 6.95 -0.87 20.81
N GLY A 12 6.46 -1.28 21.99
CA GLY A 12 5.02 -1.39 22.23
C GLY A 12 4.27 -0.07 22.02
N ASN A 13 4.85 1.07 22.41
CA ASN A 13 4.25 2.38 22.14
C ASN A 13 4.22 2.73 20.64
N ILE A 14 5.21 2.27 19.86
CA ILE A 14 5.26 2.49 18.41
C ILE A 14 4.23 1.59 17.72
N LEU A 15 4.21 0.29 18.03
CA LEU A 15 3.23 -0.65 17.46
C LEU A 15 1.78 -0.24 17.75
N ASN A 16 1.51 0.34 18.92
CA ASN A 16 0.20 0.91 19.24
C ASN A 16 -0.22 2.06 18.28
N GLN A 17 0.73 2.84 17.73
CA GLN A 17 0.42 3.88 16.73
C GLN A 17 -0.03 3.26 15.40
N TYR A 18 0.45 2.06 15.11
CA TYR A 18 0.04 1.26 13.95
C TYR A 18 -1.23 0.44 14.23
N GLY A 19 -1.76 0.46 15.46
CA GLY A 19 -2.93 -0.34 15.84
C GLY A 19 -2.65 -1.84 15.85
N VAL A 20 -1.39 -2.26 15.93
CA VAL A 20 -0.99 -3.68 15.86
C VAL A 20 -0.50 -4.18 17.20
N GLU A 21 -0.76 -5.46 17.46
CA GLU A 21 -0.26 -6.18 18.63
C GLU A 21 1.24 -6.50 18.50
N ASP A 22 1.88 -6.84 19.63
CA ASP A 22 3.28 -7.25 19.70
C ASP A 22 3.50 -8.68 19.14
N LYS A 23 3.44 -8.79 17.81
CA LYS A 23 3.71 -10.00 17.01
C LYS A 23 5.02 -9.84 16.25
N VAL A 24 5.54 -10.93 15.65
CA VAL A 24 6.72 -10.89 14.76
C VAL A 24 6.57 -9.79 13.70
N LEU A 25 7.61 -8.96 13.54
CA LEU A 25 7.54 -7.74 12.73
C LEU A 25 7.62 -8.04 11.24
N ASN A 26 8.14 -9.20 10.83
CA ASN A 26 8.10 -9.63 9.42
C ASN A 26 6.67 -9.92 8.93
N ARG A 27 5.68 -9.91 9.83
CA ARG A 27 4.25 -9.99 9.54
C ARG A 27 3.53 -8.66 9.77
N LEU A 28 4.27 -7.57 9.97
CA LEU A 28 3.68 -6.26 10.13
C LEU A 28 2.94 -5.86 8.86
N THR A 29 1.64 -5.64 9.02
CA THR A 29 0.78 -5.13 7.97
C THR A 29 0.16 -3.82 8.43
N TYR A 30 0.14 -2.82 7.55
CA TYR A 30 -0.44 -1.53 7.85
C TYR A 30 -0.84 -0.79 6.59
N LYS A 31 -1.87 0.06 6.71
CA LYS A 31 -2.45 0.80 5.58
C LYS A 31 -1.45 1.72 4.90
N TYR A 32 -0.56 2.35 5.67
CA TYR A 32 0.44 3.29 5.15
C TYR A 32 1.80 2.61 5.08
N VAL A 33 1.98 1.86 3.99
CA VAL A 33 3.22 1.16 3.65
C VAL A 33 3.59 1.41 2.19
N LEU A 34 4.88 1.61 1.94
CA LEU A 34 5.47 1.56 0.60
C LEU A 34 6.32 0.29 0.48
N HIS A 35 6.08 -0.50 -0.56
CA HIS A 35 6.93 -1.63 -0.94
C HIS A 35 7.76 -1.22 -2.16
N ILE A 36 9.06 -1.25 -1.97
CA ILE A 36 10.04 -1.06 -3.04
C ILE A 36 10.58 -2.46 -3.30
N ASP A 37 10.19 -3.06 -4.41
CA ASP A 37 10.43 -4.48 -4.75
C ASP A 37 11.52 -4.67 -5.81
N LYS A 38 12.19 -3.58 -6.21
CA LYS A 38 13.27 -3.60 -7.19
C LYS A 38 14.36 -2.61 -6.81
N LEU A 39 15.41 -3.12 -6.15
CA LEU A 39 16.60 -2.32 -5.81
C LEU A 39 17.62 -2.19 -6.95
N SER A 40 17.66 -3.15 -7.88
CA SER A 40 18.50 -3.11 -9.09
C SER A 40 17.78 -3.79 -10.26
N GLU A 41 18.09 -3.36 -11.48
CA GLU A 41 17.62 -4.03 -12.72
C GLU A 41 18.56 -5.13 -13.21
N LYS A 42 19.72 -5.29 -12.55
CA LYS A 42 20.70 -6.32 -12.90
C LYS A 42 20.30 -7.66 -12.33
N TYR A 43 20.90 -8.72 -12.87
CA TYR A 43 20.79 -10.06 -12.32
C TYR A 43 21.78 -10.27 -11.18
N GLN A 44 21.39 -11.07 -10.19
CA GLN A 44 22.21 -11.39 -9.02
C GLN A 44 23.48 -12.15 -9.38
N TYR A 45 23.42 -12.99 -10.41
CA TYR A 45 24.53 -13.82 -10.86
C TYR A 45 24.91 -13.49 -12.29
N LEU A 46 26.22 -13.57 -12.57
CA LEU A 46 26.76 -13.52 -13.93
C LEU A 46 26.53 -14.86 -14.65
N GLU A 47 26.74 -14.90 -15.97
CA GLU A 47 26.57 -16.13 -16.78
C GLU A 47 27.46 -17.30 -16.32
N ASP A 48 28.58 -16.99 -15.67
CA ASP A 48 29.51 -17.99 -15.11
C ASP A 48 29.11 -18.50 -13.72
N GLY A 49 27.98 -18.03 -13.18
CA GLY A 49 27.45 -18.39 -11.87
C GLY A 49 28.08 -17.63 -10.69
N ASN A 50 29.04 -16.73 -10.95
CA ASN A 50 29.60 -15.91 -9.89
C ASN A 50 28.61 -14.80 -9.48
N LEU A 51 28.66 -14.42 -8.20
CA LEU A 51 27.90 -13.29 -7.67
C LEU A 51 28.26 -12.01 -8.43
N ASN A 52 27.25 -11.28 -8.87
CA ASN A 52 27.41 -10.00 -9.53
C ASN A 52 27.60 -8.89 -8.49
N GLU A 53 28.85 -8.56 -8.16
CA GLU A 53 29.15 -7.50 -7.17
C GLU A 53 28.58 -6.12 -7.57
N LEU A 54 28.36 -5.86 -8.87
CA LEU A 54 27.71 -4.62 -9.30
C LEU A 54 26.22 -4.59 -8.96
N TYR A 55 25.55 -5.74 -8.97
CA TYR A 55 24.16 -5.86 -8.52
C TYR A 55 24.08 -5.56 -7.02
N VAL A 56 24.95 -6.20 -6.23
CA VAL A 56 25.01 -6.00 -4.77
C VAL A 56 25.24 -4.53 -4.43
N GLU A 57 26.21 -3.89 -5.10
CA GLU A 57 26.51 -2.47 -4.86
C GLU A 57 25.35 -1.54 -5.24
N GLU A 58 24.64 -1.81 -6.34
CA GLU A 58 23.45 -1.04 -6.71
C GLU A 58 22.34 -1.19 -5.67
N CYS A 59 22.08 -2.40 -5.18
CA CYS A 59 21.09 -2.62 -4.14
C CYS A 59 21.43 -1.88 -2.85
N ILE A 60 22.71 -1.91 -2.43
CA ILE A 60 23.18 -1.18 -1.24
C ILE A 60 22.99 0.33 -1.43
N GLN A 61 23.43 0.88 -2.57
CA GLN A 61 23.32 2.31 -2.84
C GLN A 61 21.86 2.77 -2.85
N LYS A 62 20.96 2.00 -3.47
CA LYS A 62 19.53 2.31 -3.52
C LYS A 62 18.90 2.27 -2.13
N ALA A 63 19.19 1.23 -1.34
CA ALA A 63 18.69 1.13 0.04
C ALA A 63 19.19 2.29 0.92
N ILE A 64 20.46 2.69 0.78
CA ILE A 64 21.04 3.83 1.50
C ILE A 64 20.41 5.16 1.04
N GLU A 65 20.19 5.34 -0.26
CA GLU A 65 19.52 6.52 -0.80
C GLU A 65 18.15 6.70 -0.17
N ILE A 66 17.35 5.63 -0.17
CA ILE A 66 16.00 5.62 0.42
C ILE A 66 16.06 5.87 1.93
N PHE A 67 16.94 5.18 2.65
CA PHE A 67 17.09 5.36 4.09
C PHE A 67 17.46 6.80 4.45
N LYS A 68 18.40 7.41 3.74
CA LYS A 68 18.81 8.81 3.98
C LYS A 68 17.71 9.80 3.61
N PHE A 69 16.92 9.52 2.58
CA PHE A 69 15.81 10.38 2.17
C PHE A 69 14.70 10.46 3.23
N MET A 70 14.53 9.43 4.06
CA MET A 70 13.57 9.42 5.17
C MET A 70 13.96 10.35 6.34
N GLU A 71 15.20 10.87 6.37
CA GLU A 71 15.70 11.77 7.41
C GLU A 71 15.51 11.25 8.86
N TYR A 72 15.80 9.95 9.07
CA TYR A 72 15.80 9.32 10.39
C TYR A 72 16.61 10.12 11.43
N SER A 73 16.08 10.22 12.66
CA SER A 73 16.76 10.95 13.74
C SER A 73 17.90 10.15 14.39
N ASP A 74 18.67 10.77 15.29
CA ASP A 74 19.69 10.10 16.10
C ASP A 74 19.10 9.34 17.31
N ASN A 75 17.83 8.93 17.22
CA ASN A 75 17.07 8.27 18.27
C ASN A 75 16.37 7.02 17.70
N LEU A 76 17.17 5.97 17.46
CA LEU A 76 16.75 4.78 16.72
C LEU A 76 16.54 3.58 17.63
N LEU A 77 15.61 2.73 17.24
CA LEU A 77 15.41 1.41 17.79
C LEU A 77 15.68 0.38 16.68
N VAL A 78 16.73 -0.42 16.85
CA VAL A 78 17.02 -1.56 15.97
C VAL A 78 16.42 -2.81 16.59
N VAL A 79 15.60 -3.50 15.82
CA VAL A 79 14.98 -4.76 16.20
C VAL A 79 15.60 -5.87 15.35
N TYR A 80 16.04 -6.94 15.99
CA TYR A 80 16.45 -8.17 15.33
C TYR A 80 15.64 -9.34 15.87
N GLU A 81 15.06 -10.10 14.96
CA GLU A 81 14.19 -11.23 15.25
C GLU A 81 14.84 -12.53 14.79
N ASP A 82 15.36 -13.30 15.75
CA ASP A 82 15.65 -14.72 15.53
C ASP A 82 14.32 -15.46 15.60
N LEU A 83 13.66 -15.61 14.44
CA LEU A 83 12.31 -16.13 14.32
C LEU A 83 12.18 -17.55 14.89
N PHE A 84 13.19 -18.40 14.69
CA PHE A 84 13.13 -19.80 15.10
C PHE A 84 13.78 -20.06 16.46
N GLY A 85 14.34 -19.03 17.10
CA GLY A 85 14.92 -19.11 18.44
C GLY A 85 16.15 -20.01 18.50
N GLN A 86 16.97 -19.95 17.44
CA GLN A 86 18.19 -20.74 17.31
C GLN A 86 19.35 -20.20 18.17
N GLU A 87 19.17 -19.03 18.80
CA GLU A 87 20.20 -18.33 19.58
C GLU A 87 21.45 -18.05 18.73
N ASN A 88 21.23 -17.46 17.55
CA ASN A 88 22.28 -17.23 16.55
C ASN A 88 23.26 -16.13 16.98
N GLU A 89 24.22 -16.52 17.83
CA GLU A 89 25.18 -15.61 18.47
C GLU A 89 26.05 -14.87 17.44
N LYS A 90 26.38 -15.51 16.32
CA LYS A 90 27.19 -14.92 15.24
C LYS A 90 26.47 -13.76 14.55
N GLU A 91 25.18 -13.91 14.27
CA GLU A 91 24.35 -12.84 13.70
C GLU A 91 24.17 -11.70 14.70
N LYS A 92 23.91 -12.04 15.96
CA LYS A 92 23.84 -11.05 17.05
C LYS A 92 25.12 -10.23 17.17
N GLU A 93 26.28 -10.89 17.25
CA GLU A 93 27.59 -10.23 17.31
C GLU A 93 27.86 -9.36 16.08
N PHE A 94 27.50 -9.86 14.89
CA PHE A 94 27.62 -9.07 13.67
C PHE A 94 26.76 -7.81 13.75
N LEU A 95 25.47 -7.94 14.09
CA LEU A 95 24.55 -6.81 14.21
C LEU A 95 25.08 -5.80 15.23
N GLU A 96 25.44 -6.24 16.44
CA GLU A 96 26.04 -5.39 17.48
C GLU A 96 27.28 -4.65 16.97
N SER A 97 28.09 -5.28 16.12
CA SER A 97 29.26 -4.65 15.49
C SER A 97 28.94 -3.58 14.42
N THR A 98 27.67 -3.40 14.08
CA THR A 98 27.19 -2.31 13.20
C THR A 98 26.60 -1.14 13.98
N LEU A 99 26.35 -1.32 15.28
CA LEU A 99 25.69 -0.32 16.13
C LEU A 99 26.74 0.55 16.83
N THR A 100 26.50 1.86 16.88
CA THR A 100 27.31 2.79 17.66
C THR A 100 26.44 3.53 18.68
N ASP A 101 27.05 3.88 19.82
CA ASP A 101 26.38 4.58 20.93
C ASP A 101 25.10 3.88 21.42
N VAL A 102 25.20 2.58 21.73
CA VAL A 102 24.08 1.82 22.32
C VAL A 102 23.70 2.41 23.68
N ILE A 103 22.49 2.97 23.76
CA ILE A 103 21.95 3.62 24.95
C ILE A 103 21.35 2.59 25.90
N GLN A 104 20.58 1.65 25.35
CA GLN A 104 19.92 0.61 26.10
C GLN A 104 19.68 -0.62 25.22
N TYR A 105 19.70 -1.79 25.84
CA TYR A 105 19.41 -3.07 25.21
C TYR A 105 18.30 -3.78 25.99
N ASP A 106 17.47 -4.53 25.28
CA ASP A 106 16.44 -5.40 25.85
C ASP A 106 16.31 -6.66 25.00
N THR A 107 15.85 -7.75 25.61
CA THR A 107 15.56 -9.00 24.89
C THR A 107 14.40 -9.73 25.53
N TYR A 108 13.53 -10.30 24.70
CA TYR A 108 12.45 -11.14 25.16
C TYR A 108 12.05 -12.15 24.10
N LYS A 109 11.37 -13.21 24.54
CA LYS A 109 10.85 -14.26 23.67
C LYS A 109 9.35 -14.04 23.43
N LEU A 110 8.89 -14.35 22.23
CA LEU A 110 7.48 -14.35 21.86
C LEU A 110 7.14 -15.59 21.03
N LYS A 111 5.89 -16.06 21.14
CA LYS A 111 5.41 -17.23 20.39
C LYS A 111 4.82 -16.76 19.07
N TRP A 112 5.11 -17.47 18.00
CA TRP A 112 4.50 -17.22 16.69
C TRP A 112 4.32 -18.53 15.93
N LYS A 113 3.52 -18.47 14.86
CA LYS A 113 3.28 -19.59 13.95
C LYS A 113 3.60 -19.12 12.55
N TYR A 114 4.19 -20.00 11.75
CA TYR A 114 4.31 -19.74 10.33
C TYR A 114 2.91 -19.63 9.71
N PRO A 115 2.64 -18.65 8.84
CA PRO A 115 1.34 -18.55 8.18
C PRO A 115 1.11 -19.78 7.30
N ILE A 116 -0.04 -20.43 7.47
CA ILE A 116 -0.50 -21.48 6.58
C ILE A 116 -1.45 -20.83 5.58
N TYR A 117 -1.06 -20.77 4.30
CA TYR A 117 -1.95 -20.32 3.24
C TYR A 117 -2.80 -21.48 2.74
N LYS A 118 -4.03 -21.17 2.33
CA LYS A 118 -5.03 -22.17 1.93
C LYS A 118 -4.56 -23.04 0.74
N ASP A 119 -3.70 -22.49 -0.10
CA ASP A 119 -3.15 -23.14 -1.29
C ASP A 119 -1.76 -23.75 -1.06
N ASP A 120 -1.21 -23.63 0.16
CA ASP A 120 0.04 -24.28 0.51
C ASP A 120 -0.15 -25.80 0.43
N LEU A 121 0.73 -26.46 -0.33
CA LEU A 121 0.78 -27.91 -0.36
C LEU A 121 0.90 -28.42 1.08
N PRO A 122 0.32 -29.58 1.43
CA PRO A 122 0.39 -30.12 2.80
C PRO A 122 1.81 -30.21 3.38
N ILE A 123 2.83 -30.30 2.52
CA ILE A 123 4.25 -30.30 2.89
C ILE A 123 4.79 -28.93 3.34
N HIS A 124 4.08 -27.85 3.04
CA HIS A 124 4.39 -26.46 3.42
C HIS A 124 3.52 -25.98 4.59
N GLN A 125 2.55 -26.80 5.04
CA GLN A 125 1.71 -26.48 6.18
C GLN A 125 2.44 -26.83 7.47
N ASP A 126 3.06 -25.81 8.05
CA ASP A 126 3.75 -25.92 9.33
C ASP A 126 2.87 -25.38 10.45
N ASP A 127 2.21 -26.30 11.17
CA ASP A 127 1.33 -25.97 12.29
C ASP A 127 2.09 -25.70 13.60
N GLU A 128 3.43 -25.77 13.58
CA GLU A 128 4.27 -25.63 14.76
C GLU A 128 4.23 -24.20 15.34
N VAL A 129 4.33 -24.14 16.67
CA VAL A 129 4.47 -22.88 17.40
C VAL A 129 5.95 -22.66 17.68
N TYR A 130 6.53 -21.71 16.98
CA TYR A 130 7.91 -21.28 17.14
C TYR A 130 8.07 -20.30 18.29
N THR A 131 9.32 -20.16 18.74
CA THR A 131 9.71 -19.16 19.73
C THR A 131 10.66 -18.18 19.07
N CYS A 132 10.17 -16.98 18.75
CA CYS A 132 11.03 -15.92 18.29
C CYS A 132 11.78 -15.32 19.49
N ILE A 133 13.08 -15.11 19.34
CA ILE A 133 13.90 -14.34 20.27
C ILE A 133 14.11 -12.96 19.65
N ARG A 134 13.56 -11.94 20.30
CA ARG A 134 13.67 -10.56 19.85
C ARG A 134 14.75 -9.83 20.63
N HIS A 135 15.67 -9.22 19.90
CA HIS A 135 16.71 -8.35 20.41
C HIS A 135 16.38 -6.90 20.05
N LEU A 136 16.49 -6.00 21.03
CA LEU A 136 16.16 -4.58 20.86
C LEU A 136 17.33 -3.72 21.29
N TYR A 137 17.80 -2.85 20.39
CA TYR A 137 18.88 -1.92 20.66
C TYR A 137 18.40 -0.49 20.45
N HIS A 138 18.37 0.30 21.52
CA HIS A 138 18.20 1.75 21.44
C HIS A 138 19.58 2.35 21.16
N VAL A 139 19.75 2.94 19.98
CA VAL A 139 21.04 3.43 19.46
C VAL A 139 20.90 4.83 18.89
N LYS A 140 22.04 5.51 18.69
CA LYS A 140 22.05 6.79 17.98
C LYS A 140 22.37 6.67 16.50
N GLU A 141 23.23 5.72 16.16
CA GLU A 141 23.77 5.59 14.81
C GLU A 141 23.99 4.11 14.47
N ILE A 142 23.89 3.82 13.18
CA ILE A 142 24.03 2.50 12.59
C ILE A 142 25.00 2.64 11.41
N ASN A 143 25.97 1.74 11.31
CA ASN A 143 26.75 1.57 10.08
C ASN A 143 25.89 0.87 9.02
N ILE A 144 24.98 1.65 8.40
CA ILE A 144 24.00 1.14 7.43
C ILE A 144 24.66 0.50 6.20
N GLN A 145 25.84 0.97 5.78
CA GLN A 145 26.58 0.35 4.67
C GLN A 145 26.93 -1.10 5.00
N LYS A 146 27.48 -1.33 6.20
CA LYS A 146 27.88 -2.66 6.65
C LYS A 146 26.67 -3.55 6.92
N LEU A 147 25.63 -3.01 7.55
CA LEU A 147 24.41 -3.75 7.86
C LEU A 147 23.64 -4.15 6.58
N PHE A 148 23.35 -3.19 5.70
CA PHE A 148 22.57 -3.44 4.49
C PHE A 148 23.28 -4.40 3.55
N ARG A 149 24.62 -4.36 3.49
CA ARG A 149 25.39 -5.33 2.71
C ARG A 149 25.11 -6.78 3.14
N GLU A 150 25.11 -7.09 4.44
CA GLU A 150 24.84 -8.46 4.88
C GLU A 150 23.36 -8.85 4.75
N ILE A 151 22.43 -7.89 4.91
CA ILE A 151 21.01 -8.15 4.63
C ILE A 151 20.83 -8.53 3.15
N ILE A 152 21.35 -7.72 2.23
CA ILE A 152 21.28 -7.97 0.77
C ILE A 152 21.92 -9.30 0.40
N LEU A 153 23.01 -9.67 1.04
CA LEU A 153 23.69 -10.93 0.74
C LEU A 153 22.98 -12.16 1.32
N SER A 154 22.02 -12.02 2.23
CA SER A 154 21.47 -13.13 3.01
C SER A 154 21.01 -14.31 2.12
N ASP A 155 20.33 -14.02 1.00
CA ASP A 155 19.81 -15.04 0.08
C ASP A 155 20.72 -15.33 -1.13
N ILE A 156 21.79 -14.54 -1.32
CA ILE A 156 22.60 -14.58 -2.56
C ILE A 156 24.10 -14.86 -2.34
N GLY A 157 24.50 -15.27 -1.13
CA GLY A 157 25.88 -15.72 -0.85
C GLY A 157 26.51 -15.16 0.42
N GLY A 158 25.71 -14.57 1.31
CA GLY A 158 26.12 -13.98 2.58
C GLY A 158 26.51 -15.00 3.64
N LYS A 159 27.08 -14.49 4.75
CA LYS A 159 27.49 -15.32 5.89
C LYS A 159 26.47 -15.35 7.02
N MET A 160 25.47 -14.49 6.93
CA MET A 160 24.42 -14.24 7.91
C MET A 160 23.08 -14.43 7.21
N ASP A 161 22.10 -14.93 7.95
CA ASP A 161 20.72 -15.02 7.49
C ASP A 161 19.91 -13.90 8.15
N PHE A 162 20.02 -12.70 7.58
CA PHE A 162 19.21 -11.56 8.03
C PHE A 162 17.91 -11.39 7.24
N CYS A 163 17.58 -12.32 6.34
CA CYS A 163 16.42 -12.19 5.48
C CYS A 163 15.15 -11.95 6.32
N SER A 164 14.50 -10.82 6.09
CA SER A 164 13.28 -10.39 6.79
C SER A 164 13.36 -10.33 8.33
N SER A 165 14.55 -10.12 8.92
CA SER A 165 14.76 -10.24 10.38
C SER A 165 15.16 -8.94 11.10
N VAL A 166 15.59 -7.91 10.36
CA VAL A 166 16.13 -6.66 10.93
C VAL A 166 15.24 -5.46 10.57
N PHE A 167 14.84 -4.70 11.58
CA PHE A 167 14.01 -3.50 11.45
C PHE A 167 14.73 -2.31 12.08
N ILE A 168 14.70 -1.18 11.40
CA ILE A 168 15.23 0.09 11.93
C ILE A 168 14.04 1.02 12.13
N ILE A 169 13.86 1.50 13.35
CA ILE A 169 12.70 2.29 13.75
C ILE A 169 13.16 3.65 14.27
N ASP A 170 12.60 4.73 13.73
CA ASP A 170 12.77 6.06 14.32
C ASP A 170 11.84 6.20 15.53
N ILE A 171 12.40 6.41 16.72
CA ILE A 171 11.57 6.51 17.94
C ILE A 171 10.72 7.79 17.94
N ASN A 172 11.21 8.86 17.29
CA ASN A 172 10.56 10.17 17.32
C ASN A 172 9.35 10.24 16.37
N SER A 173 9.53 9.81 15.11
CA SER A 173 8.47 9.81 14.09
C SER A 173 7.64 8.52 14.05
N GLY A 174 8.17 7.42 14.61
CA GLY A 174 7.57 6.10 14.54
C GLY A 174 7.83 5.36 13.24
N TYR A 175 8.59 5.91 12.29
CA TYR A 175 8.85 5.27 11.00
C TYR A 175 9.58 3.94 11.14
N ILE A 176 9.21 2.96 10.33
CA ILE A 176 9.85 1.64 10.30
C ILE A 176 10.43 1.40 8.92
N PHE A 177 11.73 1.14 8.86
CA PHE A 177 12.47 0.70 7.69
C PHE A 177 12.76 -0.79 7.80
N HIS A 178 12.37 -1.55 6.78
CA HIS A 178 12.58 -2.99 6.72
C HIS A 178 13.14 -3.37 5.35
N LEU A 179 14.46 -3.42 5.23
CA LEU A 179 15.14 -4.05 4.09
C LEU A 179 15.09 -5.56 4.33
N TYR A 180 14.33 -6.28 3.49
CA TYR A 180 14.09 -7.69 3.74
C TYR A 180 15.13 -8.59 3.06
N ASP A 181 15.64 -8.22 1.89
CA ASP A 181 16.75 -8.88 1.18
C ASP A 181 17.28 -8.00 0.01
N ASP A 182 17.90 -8.62 -0.99
CA ASP A 182 18.39 -7.99 -2.23
C ASP A 182 17.29 -7.48 -3.17
N ARG A 183 16.09 -8.05 -3.08
CA ARG A 183 14.96 -7.72 -3.94
C ARG A 183 14.36 -6.38 -3.54
N GLY A 184 14.18 -6.12 -2.24
CA GLY A 184 13.42 -4.96 -1.82
C GLY A 184 13.35 -4.64 -0.34
N LEU A 185 12.53 -3.63 -0.05
CA LEU A 185 12.29 -3.10 1.28
C LEU A 185 10.86 -2.60 1.48
N PHE A 186 10.46 -2.47 2.74
CA PHE A 186 9.23 -1.83 3.17
C PHE A 186 9.51 -0.58 4.00
N LEU A 187 8.68 0.44 3.79
CA LEU A 187 8.64 1.66 4.59
C LEU A 187 7.26 1.81 5.20
N PHE A 188 7.18 1.85 6.53
CA PHE A 188 5.92 2.09 7.24
C PHE A 188 5.97 3.45 7.92
N ALA A 189 4.84 4.16 7.90
CA ALA A 189 4.68 5.40 8.66
C ALA A 189 3.33 5.42 9.37
N PRO A 190 3.19 6.10 10.53
CA PRO A 190 1.90 6.17 11.22
C PRO A 190 0.80 6.87 10.41
N LYS A 191 1.18 7.73 9.45
CA LYS A 191 0.29 8.52 8.60
C LYS A 191 0.77 8.55 7.16
N GLU A 192 -0.18 8.69 6.23
CA GLU A 192 0.09 8.78 4.79
C GLU A 192 0.96 9.98 4.38
N GLU A 193 0.72 11.15 4.99
CA GLU A 193 1.42 12.41 4.67
C GLU A 193 2.95 12.28 4.77
N HIS A 194 3.42 11.39 5.64
CA HIS A 194 4.84 11.10 5.86
C HIS A 194 5.50 10.27 4.74
N LEU A 195 4.71 9.62 3.88
CA LEU A 195 5.21 8.81 2.77
C LEU A 195 5.08 9.52 1.42
N THR A 196 4.44 10.70 1.40
CA THR A 196 4.11 11.40 0.15
C THR A 196 5.36 11.85 -0.62
N ASP A 197 6.38 12.36 0.07
CA ASP A 197 7.59 12.81 -0.60
C ASP A 197 8.45 11.64 -1.10
N VAL A 198 8.45 10.53 -0.36
CA VAL A 198 9.10 9.28 -0.76
C VAL A 198 8.42 8.71 -2.00
N TRP A 199 7.08 8.66 -1.98
CA TRP A 199 6.25 8.28 -3.11
C TRP A 199 6.62 9.08 -4.35
N LYS A 200 6.62 10.41 -4.27
CA LYS A 200 6.97 11.28 -5.41
C LYS A 200 8.40 11.05 -5.90
N LYS A 201 9.35 10.89 -4.99
CA LYS A 201 10.78 10.76 -5.31
C LYS A 201 11.11 9.42 -5.97
N PHE A 202 10.48 8.35 -5.49
CA PHE A 202 10.79 6.98 -5.88
C PHE A 202 9.63 6.31 -6.62
N HIS A 203 8.65 7.07 -7.13
CA HIS A 203 7.44 6.58 -7.77
C HIS A 203 7.71 5.44 -8.76
N ASP A 204 8.67 5.64 -9.67
CA ASP A 204 9.01 4.65 -10.71
C ASP A 204 9.77 3.43 -10.18
N SER A 205 10.30 3.50 -8.95
CA SER A 205 10.96 2.40 -8.23
C SER A 205 10.07 1.73 -7.19
N ILE A 206 8.89 2.28 -6.91
CA ILE A 206 7.94 1.78 -5.94
C ILE A 206 6.91 0.91 -6.69
N PHE A 207 6.62 -0.29 -6.16
CA PHE A 207 5.65 -1.26 -6.71
C PHE A 207 5.85 -1.61 -8.20
N THR A 208 6.89 -2.38 -8.52
CA THR A 208 7.11 -2.98 -9.86
C THR A 208 6.58 -4.41 -9.99
N LEU A 209 6.06 -5.01 -8.92
CA LEU A 209 5.21 -6.19 -8.96
C LEU A 209 3.94 -5.81 -9.72
N ASP A 210 3.93 -6.22 -10.99
CA ASP A 210 2.92 -6.10 -12.05
C ASP A 210 1.59 -5.45 -11.63
N SER A 211 1.12 -4.51 -12.45
CA SER A 211 -0.14 -3.76 -12.30
C SER A 211 -1.38 -4.66 -12.20
N ASN A 212 -1.53 -5.36 -11.08
CA ASN A 212 -2.62 -6.27 -10.77
C ASN A 212 -3.94 -5.50 -10.62
N PHE A 213 -3.88 -4.18 -10.65
CA PHE A 213 -5.02 -3.31 -10.82
C PHE A 213 -4.70 -2.12 -11.71
N LYS A 214 -5.49 -1.92 -12.77
CA LYS A 214 -5.35 -0.79 -13.68
C LYS A 214 -6.68 -0.41 -14.29
N ILE A 215 -6.97 0.88 -14.37
CA ILE A 215 -8.15 1.46 -15.00
C ILE A 215 -7.72 2.26 -16.23
N ILE A 216 -8.03 1.76 -17.42
CA ILE A 216 -7.75 2.44 -18.68
C ILE A 216 -9.04 3.06 -19.19
N VAL A 217 -9.02 4.38 -19.37
CA VAL A 217 -10.08 5.13 -20.05
C VAL A 217 -9.80 5.09 -21.55
N ASN A 218 -10.55 4.29 -22.30
CA ASN A 218 -10.35 4.17 -23.74
C ASN A 218 -10.99 5.33 -24.51
N SER A 219 -12.14 5.79 -24.03
CA SER A 219 -12.90 6.90 -24.62
C SER A 219 -13.80 7.55 -23.56
N LEU A 220 -14.10 8.84 -23.75
CA LEU A 220 -15.05 9.60 -22.95
C LEU A 220 -15.97 10.37 -23.89
N TYR A 221 -17.26 10.37 -23.62
CA TYR A 221 -18.29 11.00 -24.44
C TYR A 221 -19.55 11.33 -23.64
N TRP A 222 -20.30 12.31 -24.13
CA TRP A 222 -21.68 12.56 -23.71
C TRP A 222 -22.65 11.64 -24.46
N LEU A 223 -23.89 11.53 -23.97
CA LEU A 223 -24.90 10.60 -24.48
C LEU A 223 -25.19 10.79 -25.98
N ASP A 224 -25.21 12.04 -26.45
CA ASP A 224 -25.44 12.39 -27.86
C ASP A 224 -24.19 12.24 -28.74
N LYS A 225 -23.04 11.85 -28.15
CA LYS A 225 -21.72 11.71 -28.78
C LYS A 225 -21.18 12.99 -29.41
N THR A 226 -21.74 14.15 -29.05
CA THR A 226 -21.16 15.43 -29.43
C THR A 226 -19.93 15.73 -28.58
N LYS A 227 -19.20 16.78 -28.97
CA LYS A 227 -18.03 17.24 -28.21
C LYS A 227 -18.42 17.77 -26.82
N ASP A 228 -19.64 18.27 -26.67
CA ASP A 228 -20.12 18.91 -25.45
C ASP A 228 -21.65 18.91 -25.39
N ASP A 229 -22.20 18.45 -24.27
CA ASP A 229 -23.64 18.49 -23.98
C ASP A 229 -23.86 19.04 -22.55
N PRO A 230 -24.32 20.30 -22.41
CA PRO A 230 -24.64 20.88 -21.12
C PRO A 230 -25.81 20.20 -20.39
N ASN A 231 -26.69 19.49 -21.10
CA ASN A 231 -27.88 18.85 -20.50
C ASN A 231 -27.59 17.43 -20.01
N ASP A 232 -26.53 16.81 -20.51
CA ASP A 232 -26.07 15.53 -19.99
C ASP A 232 -25.20 15.74 -18.74
N LEU A 233 -25.77 15.39 -17.60
CA LEU A 233 -25.08 15.47 -16.30
C LEU A 233 -24.12 14.30 -16.07
N CYS A 234 -24.28 13.21 -16.84
CA CYS A 234 -23.58 11.95 -16.64
C CYS A 234 -22.52 11.75 -17.72
N LEU A 235 -21.24 11.70 -17.33
CA LEU A 235 -20.20 11.34 -18.28
C LEU A 235 -20.24 9.83 -18.56
N HIS A 236 -20.15 9.47 -19.84
CA HIS A 236 -20.08 8.11 -20.35
C HIS A 236 -18.72 7.81 -20.99
N GLY A 237 -18.42 6.53 -21.18
CA GLY A 237 -17.15 6.13 -21.78
C GLY A 237 -16.94 4.62 -21.79
N ASP A 238 -15.89 4.21 -22.52
CA ASP A 238 -15.47 2.82 -22.60
C ASP A 238 -14.26 2.61 -21.69
N ILE A 239 -14.42 1.79 -20.66
CA ILE A 239 -13.40 1.56 -19.61
C ILE A 239 -12.91 0.12 -19.68
N THR A 240 -11.59 -0.04 -19.54
CA THR A 240 -10.96 -1.34 -19.31
C THR A 240 -10.40 -1.37 -17.89
N VAL A 241 -10.87 -2.28 -17.05
CA VAL A 241 -10.31 -2.53 -15.72
C VAL A 241 -9.56 -3.86 -15.74
N THR A 242 -8.27 -3.83 -15.41
CA THR A 242 -7.45 -5.02 -15.19
C THR A 242 -7.50 -5.36 -13.71
N ILE A 243 -7.82 -6.61 -13.35
CA ILE A 243 -7.72 -7.16 -11.99
C ILE A 243 -6.99 -8.49 -12.09
N GLY A 244 -5.71 -8.51 -11.70
CA GLY A 244 -4.80 -9.63 -11.91
C GLY A 244 -4.72 -9.98 -13.40
N GLU A 245 -5.07 -11.21 -13.76
CA GLU A 245 -5.08 -11.68 -15.15
C GLU A 245 -6.36 -11.29 -15.91
N GLU A 246 -7.40 -10.81 -15.22
CA GLU A 246 -8.66 -10.45 -15.87
C GLU A 246 -8.66 -9.04 -16.43
N LYS A 247 -9.24 -8.90 -17.63
CA LYS A 247 -9.55 -7.62 -18.26
C LYS A 247 -11.05 -7.49 -18.44
N LEU A 248 -11.61 -6.49 -17.79
CA LEU A 248 -13.03 -6.17 -17.77
C LEU A 248 -13.26 -4.93 -18.65
N LEU A 249 -13.74 -5.14 -19.87
CA LEU A 249 -14.08 -4.07 -20.81
C LEU A 249 -15.58 -3.80 -20.77
N TYR A 250 -15.97 -2.55 -20.50
CA TYR A 250 -17.38 -2.18 -20.47
C TYR A 250 -17.61 -0.71 -20.85
N SER A 251 -18.70 -0.44 -21.55
CA SER A 251 -19.21 0.91 -21.80
C SER A 251 -20.14 1.30 -20.64
N CYS A 252 -19.76 2.30 -19.86
CA CYS A 252 -20.44 2.63 -18.60
C CYS A 252 -20.78 4.11 -18.46
N THR A 253 -21.55 4.42 -17.42
CA THR A 253 -21.62 5.79 -16.85
C THR A 253 -20.37 6.00 -15.99
N VAL A 254 -19.35 6.57 -16.61
CA VAL A 254 -18.00 6.75 -16.05
C VAL A 254 -18.00 7.65 -14.81
N SER A 255 -18.82 8.70 -14.79
CA SER A 255 -18.97 9.58 -13.62
C SER A 255 -19.44 8.81 -12.37
N ALA A 256 -20.46 7.95 -12.52
CA ALA A 256 -20.94 7.09 -11.46
C ALA A 256 -19.90 6.04 -11.05
N ALA A 257 -19.20 5.43 -12.01
CA ALA A 257 -18.11 4.49 -11.74
C ALA A 257 -17.01 5.12 -10.88
N ALA A 258 -16.55 6.32 -11.26
CA ALA A 258 -15.49 7.02 -10.56
C ALA A 258 -15.90 7.42 -9.14
N LEU A 259 -17.12 7.90 -8.92
CA LEU A 259 -17.59 8.20 -7.57
C LEU A 259 -17.67 6.94 -6.70
N ARG A 260 -18.15 5.81 -7.26
CA ARG A 260 -18.19 4.53 -6.54
C ARG A 260 -16.80 4.06 -6.14
N MET A 261 -15.82 4.18 -7.03
CA MET A 261 -14.42 3.86 -6.71
C MET A 261 -13.80 4.86 -5.71
N LEU A 262 -14.20 6.14 -5.72
CA LEU A 262 -13.79 7.07 -4.67
C LEU A 262 -14.36 6.69 -3.31
N LYS A 263 -15.61 6.17 -3.25
CA LYS A 263 -16.19 5.64 -2.00
C LYS A 263 -15.33 4.51 -1.43
N THR A 264 -14.79 3.65 -2.29
CA THR A 264 -13.97 2.51 -1.86
C THR A 264 -12.58 2.86 -1.33
N LEU A 265 -12.19 4.13 -1.28
CA LEU A 265 -10.97 4.55 -0.54
C LEU A 265 -11.12 4.43 0.98
N SER A 266 -12.36 4.39 1.47
CA SER A 266 -12.70 4.31 2.90
C SER A 266 -13.74 3.26 3.25
N GLU A 267 -14.41 2.68 2.26
CA GLU A 267 -15.55 1.79 2.44
C GLU A 267 -15.34 0.47 1.68
N ASP A 268 -15.80 -0.64 2.25
CA ASP A 268 -15.89 -1.89 1.54
C ASP A 268 -17.04 -1.83 0.52
N HIS A 269 -16.89 -2.55 -0.59
CA HIS A 269 -17.93 -2.69 -1.59
C HIS A 269 -18.22 -4.17 -1.86
N LEU A 270 -19.50 -4.52 -1.77
CA LEU A 270 -20.00 -5.83 -2.16
C LEU A 270 -20.83 -5.68 -3.44
N PRO A 271 -20.80 -6.68 -4.35
CA PRO A 271 -21.58 -6.60 -5.57
C PRO A 271 -23.06 -6.35 -5.30
N THR A 272 -23.57 -5.24 -5.83
CA THR A 272 -24.91 -4.72 -5.51
C THR A 272 -25.65 -4.35 -6.78
N LYS A 273 -26.87 -4.89 -6.92
CA LYS A 273 -27.71 -4.67 -8.10
C LYS A 273 -28.10 -3.20 -8.23
N GLY A 274 -27.83 -2.60 -9.39
CA GLY A 274 -28.01 -1.18 -9.65
C GLY A 274 -26.83 -0.30 -9.21
N GLU A 275 -25.88 -0.87 -8.47
CA GLU A 275 -24.75 -0.18 -7.84
C GLU A 275 -23.38 -0.72 -8.27
N GLN A 276 -23.32 -1.37 -9.43
CA GLN A 276 -22.11 -2.02 -9.95
C GLN A 276 -20.93 -1.06 -10.14
N MET A 277 -19.69 -1.51 -9.94
CA MET A 277 -18.51 -0.66 -10.13
C MET A 277 -18.41 -0.01 -11.52
N LEU A 278 -18.79 -0.71 -12.59
CA LEU A 278 -18.97 -0.15 -13.93
C LEU A 278 -20.45 -0.24 -14.32
N PRO A 279 -21.27 0.76 -13.97
CA PRO A 279 -22.70 0.71 -14.24
C PRO A 279 -23.02 0.98 -15.71
N CYS A 280 -24.00 0.26 -16.26
CA CYS A 280 -24.58 0.61 -17.56
C CYS A 280 -25.15 2.04 -17.58
N CYS A 281 -25.76 2.47 -16.47
CA CYS A 281 -26.45 3.76 -16.31
C CYS A 281 -26.45 4.21 -14.84
N GLY A 282 -26.47 5.52 -14.59
CA GLY A 282 -26.72 6.12 -13.28
C GLY A 282 -28.07 6.85 -13.25
N PHE A 283 -29.17 6.12 -13.46
CA PHE A 283 -30.51 6.67 -13.71
C PHE A 283 -31.00 7.66 -12.66
N SER A 284 -30.70 7.42 -11.39
CA SER A 284 -31.19 8.23 -10.29
C SER A 284 -30.05 8.60 -9.36
N MET A 285 -29.93 9.90 -9.08
CA MET A 285 -29.08 10.46 -8.03
C MET A 285 -29.97 10.83 -6.85
N ILE A 286 -29.79 10.16 -5.72
CA ILE A 286 -30.58 10.33 -4.51
C ILE A 286 -29.69 11.00 -3.47
N PRO A 287 -29.81 12.33 -3.26
CA PRO A 287 -28.98 13.03 -2.29
C PRO A 287 -29.42 12.73 -0.86
N ASN A 288 -28.47 12.74 0.07
CA ASN A 288 -28.79 12.79 1.49
C ASN A 288 -29.26 14.21 1.90
N GLY A 289 -29.75 14.35 3.13
CA GLY A 289 -30.30 15.64 3.61
C GLY A 289 -29.27 16.78 3.73
N ASN A 290 -27.97 16.47 3.82
CA ASN A 290 -26.90 17.44 3.95
C ASN A 290 -26.26 17.83 2.61
N LEU A 291 -26.61 17.12 1.53
CA LEU A 291 -26.01 17.23 0.21
C LEU A 291 -24.49 16.97 0.20
N ASP A 292 -24.00 16.11 1.09
CA ASP A 292 -22.57 15.72 1.16
C ASP A 292 -22.33 14.25 0.77
N GLU A 293 -23.41 13.51 0.48
CA GLU A 293 -23.41 12.15 -0.06
C GLU A 293 -24.57 11.94 -1.04
N VAL A 294 -24.35 11.10 -2.04
CA VAL A 294 -25.35 10.70 -3.04
C VAL A 294 -25.32 9.18 -3.26
N ASP A 295 -26.52 8.60 -3.37
CA ASP A 295 -26.72 7.25 -3.89
C ASP A 295 -27.05 7.33 -5.37
N ILE A 296 -26.28 6.62 -6.20
CA ILE A 296 -26.55 6.53 -7.63
C ILE A 296 -27.11 5.14 -7.91
N ILE A 297 -28.33 5.05 -8.44
CA ILE A 297 -28.97 3.77 -8.75
C ILE A 297 -29.22 3.66 -10.25
N GLY A 298 -28.73 2.56 -10.82
CA GLY A 298 -28.90 2.19 -12.23
C GLY A 298 -29.76 0.94 -12.43
N CYS A 299 -29.68 0.35 -13.62
CA CYS A 299 -30.24 -0.98 -13.86
C CYS A 299 -29.29 -2.10 -13.39
N ASP A 300 -29.78 -3.34 -13.40
CA ASP A 300 -29.01 -4.53 -13.02
C ASP A 300 -27.84 -4.85 -13.98
N ASN A 301 -27.70 -4.14 -15.11
CA ASN A 301 -26.60 -4.35 -16.06
C ASN A 301 -25.35 -3.56 -15.68
N GLY A 302 -24.20 -4.21 -15.68
CA GLY A 302 -22.91 -3.60 -15.41
C GLY A 302 -21.83 -4.67 -15.23
N VAL A 303 -20.64 -4.22 -14.86
CA VAL A 303 -19.58 -5.09 -14.34
C VAL A 303 -19.31 -4.70 -12.90
N ASP A 304 -19.16 -5.69 -12.04
CA ASP A 304 -18.92 -5.48 -10.62
C ASP A 304 -17.77 -6.34 -10.09
N TRP A 305 -17.23 -5.98 -8.93
CA TRP A 305 -16.26 -6.77 -8.17
C TRP A 305 -16.29 -6.32 -6.72
N THR A 306 -15.90 -7.21 -5.81
CA THR A 306 -15.82 -6.91 -4.38
C THR A 306 -14.55 -6.10 -4.07
N VAL A 307 -14.64 -5.13 -3.16
CA VAL A 307 -13.49 -4.42 -2.57
C VAL A 307 -13.55 -4.57 -1.06
N LEU A 308 -12.51 -5.16 -0.45
CA LEU A 308 -12.41 -5.32 1.00
C LEU A 308 -11.09 -4.75 1.51
N HIS A 309 -11.12 -4.06 2.65
CA HIS A 309 -9.92 -3.58 3.34
C HIS A 309 -9.47 -4.61 4.39
N GLU A 310 -8.39 -5.33 4.09
CA GLU A 310 -7.87 -6.41 4.93
C GLU A 310 -6.36 -6.21 5.15
N ASP A 311 -5.91 -6.21 6.40
CA ASP A 311 -4.48 -6.17 6.78
C ASP A 311 -3.67 -5.09 6.04
N GLY A 312 -4.16 -3.86 6.02
CA GLY A 312 -3.47 -2.73 5.37
C GLY A 312 -3.41 -2.80 3.84
N MET A 313 -4.01 -3.83 3.24
CA MET A 313 -4.14 -4.02 1.80
C MET A 313 -5.61 -3.90 1.37
N VAL A 314 -5.81 -3.77 0.06
CA VAL A 314 -7.10 -3.82 -0.61
C VAL A 314 -7.20 -5.14 -1.34
N LYS A 315 -8.20 -5.94 -0.98
CA LYS A 315 -8.51 -7.21 -1.61
C LYS A 315 -9.63 -7.02 -2.60
N LEU A 316 -9.36 -7.38 -3.85
CA LEU A 316 -10.33 -7.38 -4.94
C LEU A 316 -10.78 -8.80 -5.23
N ILE A 317 -12.09 -9.00 -5.40
CA ILE A 317 -12.66 -10.30 -5.79
C ILE A 317 -13.58 -10.11 -6.98
N THR A 318 -13.19 -10.64 -8.14
CA THR A 318 -14.02 -10.55 -9.35
C THR A 318 -15.22 -11.50 -9.29
N GLU A 319 -16.20 -11.33 -10.17
CA GLU A 319 -17.34 -12.26 -10.30
C GLU A 319 -16.92 -13.70 -10.62
N LYS A 320 -15.76 -13.89 -11.27
CA LYS A 320 -15.20 -15.22 -11.53
C LYS A 320 -14.53 -15.84 -10.31
N GLY A 321 -14.41 -15.10 -9.20
CA GLY A 321 -13.77 -15.54 -7.97
C GLY A 321 -12.25 -15.34 -7.95
N ASN A 322 -11.67 -14.58 -8.89
CA ASN A 322 -10.26 -14.26 -8.86
C ASN A 322 -9.98 -13.26 -7.74
N ILE A 323 -8.94 -13.52 -6.96
CA ILE A 323 -8.57 -12.73 -5.78
C ILE A 323 -7.22 -12.09 -6.03
N VAL A 324 -7.14 -10.78 -5.78
CA VAL A 324 -5.92 -9.99 -5.87
C VAL A 324 -5.79 -9.13 -4.62
N PHE A 325 -4.57 -9.00 -4.09
CA PHE A 325 -4.24 -8.07 -3.01
C PHE A 325 -3.38 -6.94 -3.56
N ILE A 326 -3.70 -5.71 -3.15
CA ILE A 326 -3.04 -4.48 -3.61
C ILE A 326 -2.71 -3.64 -2.39
N TYR A 327 -1.54 -3.01 -2.38
CA TYR A 327 -1.23 -2.04 -1.33
C TYR A 327 -2.16 -0.83 -1.41
N TYR A 328 -2.67 -0.38 -0.27
CA TYR A 328 -3.66 0.69 -0.23
C TYR A 328 -3.23 1.96 -0.98
N LEU A 329 -1.97 2.37 -0.85
CA LEU A 329 -1.46 3.57 -1.52
C LEU A 329 -1.43 3.43 -3.05
N GLN A 330 -1.13 2.24 -3.58
CA GLN A 330 -1.19 1.95 -5.01
C GLN A 330 -2.63 1.94 -5.52
N TYR A 331 -3.53 1.32 -4.78
CA TYR A 331 -4.96 1.33 -5.09
C TYR A 331 -5.50 2.77 -5.14
N LYS A 332 -5.18 3.55 -4.10
CA LYS A 332 -5.59 4.95 -3.98
C LYS A 332 -5.08 5.80 -5.15
N ASP A 333 -3.80 5.72 -5.48
CA ASP A 333 -3.22 6.47 -6.60
C ASP A 333 -3.96 6.21 -7.92
N GLU A 334 -4.25 4.94 -8.21
CA GLU A 334 -4.96 4.55 -9.43
C GLU A 334 -6.41 5.05 -9.46
N ILE A 335 -7.11 5.03 -8.32
CA ILE A 335 -8.47 5.59 -8.20
C ILE A 335 -8.46 7.11 -8.37
N LEU A 336 -7.57 7.83 -7.70
CA LEU A 336 -7.48 9.28 -7.80
C LEU A 336 -7.13 9.69 -9.23
N ARG A 337 -6.17 9.00 -9.87
CA ARG A 337 -5.82 9.22 -11.28
C ARG A 337 -7.03 9.02 -12.22
N PHE A 338 -7.86 8.02 -11.96
CA PHE A 338 -9.08 7.80 -12.74
C PHE A 338 -10.10 8.93 -12.51
N ALA A 339 -10.33 9.32 -11.27
CA ALA A 339 -11.21 10.44 -10.92
C ALA A 339 -10.73 11.74 -11.59
N ASP A 340 -9.44 12.06 -11.52
CA ASP A 340 -8.87 13.26 -12.13
C ASP A 340 -9.12 13.32 -13.64
N ILE A 341 -8.99 12.19 -14.36
CA ILE A 341 -9.30 12.11 -15.80
C ILE A 341 -10.76 12.48 -16.07
N VAL A 342 -11.68 12.00 -15.23
CA VAL A 342 -13.13 12.26 -15.35
C VAL A 342 -13.43 13.72 -15.05
N GLU A 343 -12.94 14.25 -13.95
CA GLU A 343 -13.15 15.63 -13.54
C GLU A 343 -12.56 16.62 -14.56
N ASP A 344 -11.37 16.33 -15.11
CA ASP A 344 -10.75 17.13 -16.16
C ASP A 344 -11.59 17.19 -17.44
N TYR A 345 -12.37 16.14 -17.74
CA TYR A 345 -13.28 16.15 -18.88
C TYR A 345 -14.46 17.10 -18.62
N TYR A 346 -15.04 17.08 -17.42
CA TYR A 346 -16.07 18.05 -17.02
C TYR A 346 -15.54 19.49 -17.04
N LYS A 347 -14.33 19.75 -16.53
CA LYS A 347 -13.72 21.09 -16.53
C LYS A 347 -13.51 21.67 -17.93
N LYS A 348 -13.36 20.82 -18.95
CA LYS A 348 -13.22 21.22 -20.36
C LYS A 348 -14.56 21.43 -21.07
N SER A 349 -15.66 20.98 -20.47
CA SER A 349 -17.02 21.14 -20.98
C SER A 349 -17.65 22.47 -20.59
N LEU A 350 -18.71 22.86 -21.29
CA LEU A 350 -19.57 23.95 -20.89
C LEU A 350 -20.20 23.67 -19.51
N PRO A 351 -20.51 24.71 -18.71
CA PRO A 351 -21.24 24.54 -17.47
C PRO A 351 -22.53 23.75 -17.69
N LYS A 352 -22.79 22.78 -16.82
CA LYS A 352 -23.97 21.93 -16.92
C LYS A 352 -25.25 22.72 -16.59
N ASN A 353 -26.30 22.45 -17.35
CA ASN A 353 -27.63 22.98 -17.13
C ASN A 353 -28.29 22.20 -15.98
N ILE A 354 -28.16 22.73 -14.77
CA ILE A 354 -28.73 22.12 -13.58
C ILE A 354 -30.25 22.31 -13.59
N SER A 355 -30.98 21.22 -13.30
CA SER A 355 -32.45 21.20 -13.28
C SER A 355 -33.04 22.21 -12.29
N GLU A 356 -34.22 22.76 -12.61
CA GLU A 356 -35.01 23.56 -11.66
C GLU A 356 -35.72 22.66 -10.63
N ASP A 357 -35.91 21.38 -10.94
CA ASP A 357 -36.42 20.40 -9.98
C ASP A 357 -35.45 20.28 -8.79
N GLU A 358 -36.00 20.39 -7.59
CA GLU A 358 -35.20 20.42 -6.37
C GLU A 358 -34.48 19.10 -6.14
N PHE A 359 -35.12 17.97 -6.42
CA PHE A 359 -34.54 16.66 -6.18
C PHE A 359 -33.38 16.39 -7.14
N GLU A 360 -33.58 16.63 -8.44
CA GLU A 360 -32.52 16.47 -9.46
C GLU A 360 -31.34 17.42 -9.23
N ARG A 361 -31.61 18.70 -8.92
CA ARG A 361 -30.58 19.69 -8.59
C ARG A 361 -29.75 19.24 -7.38
N ASN A 362 -30.42 18.83 -6.31
CA ASN A 362 -29.77 18.42 -5.08
C ASN A 362 -28.93 17.15 -5.28
N GLY A 363 -29.39 16.21 -6.12
CA GLY A 363 -28.61 15.04 -6.52
C GLY A 363 -27.29 15.40 -7.18
N TYR A 364 -27.31 16.33 -8.14
CA TYR A 364 -26.09 16.78 -8.82
C TYR A 364 -25.14 17.57 -7.90
N ILE A 365 -25.67 18.39 -6.99
CA ILE A 365 -24.86 19.11 -5.99
C ILE A 365 -24.19 18.11 -5.03
N ALA A 366 -24.96 17.14 -4.51
CA ALA A 366 -24.44 16.12 -3.60
C ALA A 366 -23.35 15.26 -4.26
N PHE A 367 -23.50 14.93 -5.54
CA PHE A 367 -22.48 14.24 -6.33
C PHE A 367 -21.12 14.96 -6.27
N TRP A 368 -21.07 16.25 -6.59
CA TRP A 368 -19.81 17.00 -6.61
C TRP A 368 -19.27 17.30 -5.22
N ASN A 369 -20.14 17.55 -4.24
CA ASN A 369 -19.72 17.72 -2.85
C ASN A 369 -19.04 16.46 -2.31
N GLU A 370 -19.64 15.29 -2.55
CA GLU A 370 -19.05 14.00 -2.17
C GLU A 370 -17.75 13.74 -2.94
N TRP A 371 -17.77 13.99 -4.26
CA TRP A 371 -16.60 13.84 -5.13
C TRP A 371 -15.41 14.62 -4.61
N HIS A 372 -15.55 15.92 -4.39
CA HIS A 372 -14.44 16.78 -3.94
C HIS A 372 -13.97 16.40 -2.55
N ARG A 373 -14.88 16.10 -1.62
CA ARG A 373 -14.53 15.63 -0.27
C ARG A 373 -13.66 14.36 -0.32
N ARG A 374 -13.97 13.42 -1.21
CA ARG A 374 -13.23 12.14 -1.34
C ARG A 374 -11.96 12.27 -2.17
N ASN A 375 -11.92 13.14 -3.18
CA ASN A 375 -10.76 13.38 -4.03
C ASN A 375 -9.70 14.31 -3.35
N GLY A 376 -9.82 14.57 -2.04
CA GLY A 376 -8.89 15.44 -1.30
C GLY A 376 -9.07 16.94 -1.57
N GLY A 377 -10.14 17.33 -2.27
CA GLY A 377 -10.57 18.71 -2.37
C GLY A 377 -11.11 19.19 -1.01
N SER A 378 -10.50 20.24 -0.46
CA SER A 378 -11.17 21.00 0.59
C SER A 378 -12.37 21.71 -0.05
N LEU A 379 -13.57 21.48 0.49
CA LEU A 379 -14.77 22.26 0.17
C LEU A 379 -14.56 23.74 0.47
#